data_AF-T0N4Y6-F1
#
_entry.id   AF-T0N4Y6-F1
#
_cell.length_a   1.000
_cell.length_b   1.000
_cell.length_c   1.000
_cell.angle_alpha   90.00
_cell.angle_beta   90.00
_cell.angle_gamma   90.00
#
_symmetry.space_group_name_H-M   'P 1'
#
loop_
_entity.id
_entity.type
_entity.pdbx_description
1 polymer ?
#
loop_
_entity_poly.entity_id
_entity_poly.type
_entity_poly.pdbx_seq_one_letter_code
_entity_poly.pdbx_strand_id
1 'polypeptide(L)'
;MGIRFIYGRSGTGKSYTCIEEIYNKVKEGAGHPLILVVPEQLSFRAEKSLIQRIGATGINNVHVLSFKRLAFTVFSEVGGIAHKHMNSTGKAMIINKILQESREELSIFGKVSKQRGFVDTISDVITELKRHNVTPEVLGELKDKVSDNPLLFHKLSDISLIYNSFQNKVNRGYFDPEDDLTLYMKIRRE
;
A
#
# COMPACT_ATOMS: atom_id res chain seq x y z
N MET A 1 -21.75 -15.33 6.61
CA MET A 1 -20.27 -15.26 6.73
C MET A 1 -19.91 -15.36 8.20
N GLY A 2 -19.02 -16.28 8.57
CA GLY A 2 -18.51 -16.40 9.94
C GLY A 2 -17.06 -15.92 10.02
N ILE A 3 -16.69 -15.26 11.11
CA ILE A 3 -15.31 -14.90 11.41
C ILE A 3 -14.86 -15.80 12.55
N ARG A 4 -13.68 -16.43 12.40
CA ARG A 4 -13.06 -17.23 13.45
C ARG A 4 -11.67 -16.68 13.75
N PHE A 5 -11.40 -16.45 15.03
CA PHE A 5 -10.09 -16.02 15.51
C PHE A 5 -9.25 -17.22 15.90
N ILE A 6 -8.08 -17.38 15.27
CA ILE A 6 -7.05 -18.35 15.68
C ILE A 6 -5.93 -17.58 16.36
N TYR A 7 -5.78 -17.74 17.68
CA TYR A 7 -4.81 -16.99 18.48
C TYR A 7 -4.03 -17.92 19.42
N GLY A 8 -2.87 -17.46 19.87
CA GLY A 8 -1.96 -18.23 20.71
C GLY A 8 -0.53 -17.72 20.63
N ARG A 9 0.32 -18.11 21.60
CA ARG A 9 1.75 -17.72 21.66
C ARG A 9 2.52 -18.12 20.40
N SER A 10 3.70 -17.55 20.17
CA SER A 10 4.58 -18.04 19.09
C SER A 10 4.88 -19.54 19.28
N GLY A 11 4.97 -20.29 18.19
CA GLY A 11 5.22 -21.74 18.23
C GLY A 11 4.00 -22.64 18.52
N THR A 12 2.81 -22.08 18.79
CA THR A 12 1.58 -22.86 19.08
C THR A 12 0.92 -23.53 17.87
N GLY A 13 1.53 -23.46 16.68
CA GLY A 13 1.02 -24.15 15.49
C GLY A 13 -0.04 -23.38 14.68
N LYS A 14 -0.33 -22.10 14.96
CA LYS A 14 -1.32 -21.29 14.20
C LYS A 14 -1.20 -21.42 12.67
N SER A 15 0.01 -21.24 12.14
CA SER A 15 0.28 -21.35 10.71
C SER A 15 0.05 -22.77 10.18
N TYR A 16 0.41 -23.77 10.98
CA TYR A 16 0.16 -25.18 10.65
C TYR A 16 -1.35 -25.45 10.62
N THR A 17 -2.12 -24.97 11.60
CA THR A 17 -3.59 -25.08 11.62
C THR A 17 -4.23 -24.52 10.35
N CYS A 18 -3.83 -23.32 9.91
CA CYS A 18 -4.36 -22.75 8.66
C CYS A 18 -4.05 -23.63 7.44
N ILE A 19 -2.83 -24.16 7.34
CA ILE A 19 -2.40 -25.02 6.23
C ILE A 19 -3.17 -26.35 6.25
N GLU A 20 -3.34 -26.96 7.42
CA GLU A 20 -4.10 -28.21 7.59
C GLU A 20 -5.56 -28.06 7.19
N GLU A 21 -6.19 -26.95 7.56
CA GLU A 21 -7.59 -26.71 7.19
C GLU A 21 -7.75 -26.51 5.68
N ILE A 22 -6.82 -25.81 5.04
CA ILE A 22 -6.78 -25.69 3.58
C ILE A 22 -6.63 -27.07 2.95
N TYR A 23 -5.68 -27.89 3.43
CA TYR A 23 -5.47 -29.26 2.94
C TYR A 23 -6.74 -30.10 3.05
N ASN A 24 -7.41 -30.08 4.20
CA ASN A 24 -8.65 -30.83 4.42
C ASN A 24 -9.76 -30.36 3.47
N LYS A 25 -9.90 -29.04 3.25
CA LYS A 25 -10.88 -28.48 2.31
C LYS A 25 -10.59 -28.88 0.86
N VAL A 26 -9.33 -28.93 0.45
CA VAL A 26 -8.93 -29.44 -0.88
C VAL A 26 -9.32 -30.91 -1.02
N LYS A 27 -9.04 -31.73 0.00
CA LYS A 27 -9.37 -33.16 0.01
C LYS A 27 -10.87 -33.43 -0.03
N GLU A 28 -11.67 -32.56 0.59
CA GLU A 28 -13.14 -32.57 0.55
C GLU A 28 -13.71 -32.15 -0.82
N GLY A 29 -12.88 -31.73 -1.77
CA GLY A 29 -13.32 -31.29 -3.09
C GLY A 29 -13.95 -29.90 -3.08
N ALA A 30 -13.40 -28.97 -2.29
CA ALA A 30 -13.89 -27.58 -2.26
C ALA A 30 -14.01 -26.98 -3.68
N GLY A 31 -15.24 -26.62 -4.07
CA GLY A 31 -15.57 -26.08 -5.39
C GLY A 31 -15.25 -24.58 -5.58
N HIS A 32 -14.71 -23.92 -4.55
CA HIS A 32 -14.36 -22.49 -4.56
C HIS A 32 -12.86 -22.27 -4.26
N PRO A 33 -12.24 -21.16 -4.70
CA PRO A 33 -10.85 -20.85 -4.40
C PRO A 33 -10.56 -20.70 -2.90
N LEU A 34 -9.44 -21.25 -2.44
CA LEU A 34 -8.94 -21.08 -1.07
C LEU A 34 -7.79 -20.08 -1.07
N ILE A 35 -7.91 -18.98 -0.33
CA ILE A 35 -6.92 -17.91 -0.33
C ILE A 35 -6.22 -17.85 1.03
N LEU A 36 -4.89 -18.02 1.02
CA LEU A 36 -4.03 -17.78 2.17
C LEU A 36 -3.34 -16.42 2.02
N VAL A 37 -3.79 -15.43 2.80
CA VAL A 37 -3.17 -14.10 2.81
C VAL A 37 -2.00 -14.06 3.78
N VAL A 38 -0.83 -13.65 3.30
CA VAL A 38 0.40 -13.54 4.11
C VAL A 38 1.17 -12.25 3.79
N PRO A 39 2.02 -11.78 4.71
CA PRO A 39 3.00 -10.73 4.40
C PRO A 39 3.82 -11.10 3.16
N GLU A 40 4.18 -10.10 2.36
CA GLU A 40 4.92 -10.27 1.11
C GLU A 40 6.24 -11.05 1.32
N GLN A 41 6.93 -10.78 2.42
CA GLN A 41 8.19 -11.42 2.82
C GLN A 41 8.03 -12.90 3.19
N LEU A 42 6.81 -13.36 3.49
CA LEU A 42 6.51 -14.73 3.90
C LEU A 42 5.86 -15.56 2.79
N SER A 43 5.51 -14.95 1.66
CA SER A 43 4.80 -15.57 0.54
C SER A 43 5.43 -16.88 0.07
N PHE A 44 6.72 -16.85 -0.30
CA PHE A 44 7.45 -18.03 -0.76
C PHE A 44 7.48 -19.17 0.27
N ARG A 45 7.66 -18.82 1.56
CA ARG A 45 7.70 -19.82 2.64
C ARG A 45 6.33 -20.48 2.81
N ALA A 46 5.25 -19.70 2.79
CA ALA A 46 3.89 -20.20 2.91
C ALA A 46 3.51 -21.10 1.71
N GLU A 47 3.88 -20.70 0.50
CA GLU A 47 3.67 -21.46 -0.72
C GLU A 47 4.42 -22.81 -0.68
N LYS A 48 5.70 -22.81 -0.29
CA LYS A 48 6.47 -24.04 -0.12
C LYS A 48 5.82 -24.98 0.90
N SER A 49 5.37 -24.46 2.04
CA SER A 49 4.70 -25.28 3.06
C SER A 49 3.38 -25.88 2.59
N LEU A 50 2.61 -25.14 1.77
CA LEU A 50 1.39 -25.66 1.15
C LEU A 50 1.69 -26.74 0.13
N ILE A 51 2.65 -26.54 -0.78
CA ILE A 51 3.06 -27.54 -1.78
C ILE A 51 3.54 -28.82 -1.09
N GLN A 52 4.34 -28.70 -0.03
CA GLN A 52 4.83 -29.84 0.74
C GLN A 52 3.70 -30.63 1.42
N ARG A 53 2.60 -29.97 1.79
CA ARG A 53 1.47 -30.61 2.47
C ARG A 53 0.43 -31.18 1.51
N ILE A 54 0.05 -30.41 0.48
CA ILE A 54 -1.03 -30.73 -0.44
C ILE A 54 -0.53 -31.55 -1.64
N GLY A 55 0.75 -31.41 -2.01
CA GLY A 55 1.31 -31.91 -3.25
C GLY A 55 1.09 -30.93 -4.41
N ALA A 56 1.96 -31.00 -5.42
CA ALA A 56 1.98 -30.05 -6.54
C ALA A 56 0.68 -30.06 -7.37
N THR A 57 -0.04 -31.18 -7.43
CA THR A 57 -1.27 -31.33 -8.22
C THR A 57 -2.51 -30.77 -7.54
N GLY A 58 -2.51 -30.64 -6.21
CA GLY A 58 -3.66 -30.16 -5.45
C GLY A 58 -3.69 -28.64 -5.22
N ILE A 59 -2.68 -27.90 -5.69
CA ILE A 59 -2.56 -26.46 -5.43
C ILE A 59 -3.35 -25.58 -6.42
N ASN A 60 -3.89 -26.15 -7.50
CA ASN A 60 -4.55 -25.39 -8.56
C ASN A 60 -5.71 -24.49 -8.06
N ASN A 61 -6.35 -24.84 -6.95
CA ASN A 61 -7.46 -24.08 -6.36
C ASN A 61 -7.07 -23.39 -5.02
N VAL A 62 -5.76 -23.29 -4.73
CA VAL A 62 -5.22 -22.67 -3.51
C VAL A 62 -4.24 -21.57 -3.89
N HIS A 63 -4.50 -20.34 -3.42
CA HIS A 63 -3.69 -19.17 -3.75
C HIS A 63 -3.01 -18.59 -2.50
N VAL A 64 -1.70 -18.41 -2.58
CA VAL A 64 -0.93 -17.67 -1.57
C VAL A 64 -0.72 -16.24 -2.05
N LEU A 65 -1.40 -15.30 -1.42
CA LEU A 65 -1.42 -13.90 -1.86
C LEU A 65 -0.90 -12.97 -0.77
N SER A 66 -0.13 -11.97 -1.17
CA SER A 66 0.06 -10.75 -0.36
C SER A 66 -1.05 -9.76 -0.68
N PHE A 67 -1.23 -8.74 0.16
CA PHE A 67 -2.20 -7.67 -0.14
C PHE A 67 -1.95 -7.00 -1.50
N LYS A 68 -0.68 -6.79 -1.88
CA LYS A 68 -0.32 -6.27 -3.20
C LYS A 68 -0.72 -7.21 -4.34
N ARG A 69 -0.40 -8.51 -4.22
CA ARG A 69 -0.78 -9.51 -5.22
C ARG A 69 -2.29 -9.68 -5.32
N LEU A 70 -3.00 -9.58 -4.19
CA LEU A 70 -4.46 -9.62 -4.16
C LEU A 70 -5.05 -8.43 -4.93
N ALA A 71 -4.58 -7.21 -4.67
CA ALA A 71 -5.02 -6.02 -5.42
C ALA A 71 -4.76 -6.18 -6.92
N PHE A 72 -3.56 -6.63 -7.30
CA PHE A 72 -3.21 -6.89 -8.70
C PHE A 72 -4.12 -7.94 -9.36
N THR A 73 -4.37 -9.07 -8.68
CA THR A 73 -5.22 -10.16 -9.20
C THR A 73 -6.64 -9.67 -9.45
N VAL A 74 -7.17 -8.85 -8.55
CA VAL A 74 -8.50 -8.26 -8.73
C VAL A 74 -8.50 -7.29 -9.91
N PHE A 75 -7.51 -6.38 -10.01
CA PHE A 75 -7.42 -5.44 -11.13
C PHE A 75 -7.24 -6.12 -12.49
N SER A 76 -6.67 -7.34 -12.55
CA SER A 76 -6.62 -8.11 -13.81
C SER A 76 -7.97 -8.59 -14.28
N GLU A 77 -8.90 -8.83 -13.35
CA GLU A 77 -10.22 -9.36 -13.67
C GLU A 77 -11.23 -8.25 -13.93
N VAL A 78 -11.20 -7.18 -13.12
CA VAL A 78 -12.21 -6.09 -13.18
C VAL A 78 -11.75 -4.87 -13.97
N GLY A 79 -10.52 -4.88 -14.46
CA GLY A 79 -9.87 -3.72 -15.07
C GLY A 79 -9.12 -2.84 -14.05
N GLY A 80 -8.18 -2.03 -14.56
CA GLY A 80 -7.30 -1.17 -13.75
C GLY A 80 -5.80 -1.42 -13.94
N ILE A 81 -5.39 -2.58 -14.47
CA ILE A 81 -3.97 -2.89 -14.75
C ILE A 81 -3.37 -2.06 -15.89
N ALA A 82 -4.20 -1.52 -16.80
CA ALA A 82 -3.71 -0.74 -17.95
C ALA A 82 -3.01 0.58 -17.54
N HIS A 83 -2.97 0.89 -16.25
CA HIS A 83 -2.34 2.06 -15.70
C HIS A 83 -0.82 1.89 -15.54
N LYS A 84 -0.05 2.88 -15.99
CA LYS A 84 1.40 2.88 -15.79
C LYS A 84 1.73 3.21 -14.34
N HIS A 85 2.08 2.18 -13.56
CA HIS A 85 2.64 2.36 -12.23
C HIS A 85 3.95 3.13 -12.28
N MET A 86 4.03 4.17 -11.45
CA MET A 86 5.24 4.95 -11.27
C MET A 86 6.20 4.21 -10.33
N ASN A 87 7.47 4.11 -10.73
CA ASN A 87 8.52 3.60 -9.85
C ASN A 87 9.03 4.71 -8.89
N SER A 88 9.86 4.32 -7.93
CA SER A 88 10.44 5.25 -6.95
C SER A 88 11.23 6.40 -7.60
N THR A 89 11.95 6.12 -8.70
CA THR A 89 12.67 7.15 -9.45
C THR A 89 11.72 8.18 -10.08
N GLY A 90 10.64 7.73 -10.70
CA GLY A 90 9.61 8.61 -11.26
C GLY A 90 8.97 9.48 -10.19
N LYS A 91 8.66 8.89 -9.01
CA LYS A 91 8.14 9.62 -7.85
C LYS A 91 9.12 10.71 -7.40
N ALA A 92 10.39 10.38 -7.26
CA ALA A 92 11.44 11.34 -6.90
C ALA A 92 11.59 12.47 -7.95
N MET A 93 11.50 12.14 -9.24
CA MET A 93 11.55 13.15 -10.32
C MET A 93 10.37 14.12 -10.26
N ILE A 94 9.15 13.63 -10.03
CA ILE A 94 7.96 14.48 -9.87
C ILE A 94 8.10 15.37 -8.64
N ILE A 95 8.51 14.81 -7.50
CA ILE A 95 8.71 15.55 -6.25
C ILE A 95 9.78 16.63 -6.45
N ASN A 96 10.91 16.31 -7.05
CA ASN A 96 11.97 17.28 -7.34
C ASN A 96 11.45 18.42 -8.22
N LYS A 97 10.65 18.12 -9.24
CA LYS A 97 10.02 19.15 -10.08
C LYS A 97 9.07 20.04 -9.28
N ILE A 98 8.24 19.47 -8.41
CA ILE A 98 7.34 20.24 -7.53
C ILE A 98 8.15 21.17 -6.61
N LEU A 99 9.18 20.64 -5.95
CA LEU A 99 10.05 21.41 -5.06
C LEU A 99 10.76 22.57 -5.75
N GLN A 100 11.04 22.46 -7.05
CA GLN A 100 11.60 23.56 -7.86
C GLN A 100 10.54 24.60 -8.21
N GLU A 101 9.34 24.18 -8.61
CA GLU A 101 8.24 25.06 -9.02
C GLU A 101 7.65 25.84 -7.84
N SER A 102 7.42 25.18 -6.69
CA SER A 102 6.77 25.78 -5.53
C SER A 102 7.76 26.42 -4.54
N ARG A 103 9.04 26.54 -4.91
CA ARG A 103 10.11 26.85 -3.96
C ARG A 103 9.90 28.16 -3.20
N GLU A 104 9.37 29.17 -3.88
CA GLU A 104 9.13 30.51 -3.32
C GLU A 104 7.89 30.55 -2.43
N GLU A 105 6.98 29.58 -2.58
CA GLU A 105 5.76 29.44 -1.77
C GLU A 105 6.00 28.62 -0.50
N LEU A 106 7.10 27.85 -0.42
CA LEU A 106 7.45 27.06 0.76
C LEU A 106 7.93 27.95 1.89
N SER A 107 7.30 27.81 3.06
CA SER A 107 7.58 28.61 4.25
C SER A 107 8.95 28.31 4.85
N ILE A 108 9.26 27.03 5.10
CA ILE A 108 10.49 26.60 5.78
C ILE A 108 11.33 25.65 4.92
N PHE A 109 10.70 24.91 4.01
CA PHE A 109 11.36 23.94 3.16
C PHE A 109 12.03 24.56 1.93
N GLY A 110 11.75 25.82 1.58
CA GLY A 110 12.35 26.48 0.41
C GLY A 110 13.88 26.56 0.42
N LYS A 111 14.50 26.58 1.61
CA LYS A 111 15.97 26.55 1.78
C LYS A 111 16.55 25.14 1.70
N VAL A 112 15.88 24.17 2.34
CA VAL A 112 16.33 22.76 2.40
C VAL A 112 15.95 21.95 1.17
N SER A 113 15.07 22.46 0.30
CA SER A 113 14.63 21.78 -0.93
C SER A 113 15.76 21.43 -1.90
N LYS A 114 16.90 22.14 -1.81
CA LYS A 114 18.11 21.89 -2.60
C LYS A 114 19.08 20.88 -1.95
N GLN A 115 18.84 20.50 -0.71
CA GLN A 115 19.72 19.56 -0.02
C GLN A 115 19.56 18.15 -0.59
N ARG A 116 20.68 17.46 -0.72
CA ARG A 116 20.69 16.05 -1.13
C ARG A 116 19.91 15.22 -0.11
N GLY A 117 19.05 14.34 -0.61
CA GLY A 117 18.19 13.47 0.22
C GLY A 117 16.89 14.10 0.71
N PHE A 118 16.67 15.41 0.49
CA PHE A 118 15.41 16.04 0.86
C PHE A 118 14.23 15.52 0.01
N VAL A 119 14.46 15.27 -1.28
CA VAL A 119 13.48 14.63 -2.18
C VAL A 119 13.06 13.26 -1.64
N ASP A 120 14.02 12.44 -1.20
CA ASP A 120 13.75 11.12 -0.63
C ASP A 120 12.95 11.24 0.68
N THR A 121 13.32 12.19 1.54
CA THR A 121 12.59 12.48 2.78
C THR A 121 11.12 12.85 2.51
N ILE A 122 10.87 13.71 1.53
CA ILE A 122 9.50 14.08 1.13
C ILE A 122 8.76 12.90 0.51
N SER A 123 9.45 12.07 -0.29
CA SER A 123 8.87 10.85 -0.86
C SER A 123 8.42 9.87 0.22
N ASP A 124 9.23 9.68 1.26
CA ASP A 124 8.90 8.82 2.39
C ASP A 124 7.72 9.38 3.19
N VAL A 125 7.70 10.68 3.45
CA VAL A 125 6.56 11.35 4.12
C VAL A 125 5.26 11.16 3.34
N ILE A 126 5.26 11.39 2.03
CA ILE A 126 4.07 11.18 1.18
C ILE A 126 3.64 9.71 1.20
N THR A 127 4.61 8.78 1.17
CA THR A 127 4.34 7.34 1.24
C THR A 127 3.66 6.96 2.55
N GLU A 128 4.17 7.45 3.68
CA GLU A 128 3.58 7.20 5.01
C GLU A 128 2.18 7.81 5.14
N LEU A 129 1.98 9.04 4.66
CA LEU A 129 0.65 9.67 4.65
C LEU A 129 -0.37 8.82 3.87
N LYS A 130 0.01 8.33 2.68
CA LYS A 130 -0.84 7.45 1.87
C LYS A 130 -1.16 6.13 2.58
N ARG A 131 -0.15 5.47 3.16
CA ARG A 131 -0.34 4.20 3.90
C ARG A 131 -1.26 4.33 5.10
N HIS A 132 -1.23 5.49 5.74
CA HIS A 132 -2.12 5.81 6.86
C HIS A 132 -3.46 6.43 6.41
N ASN A 133 -3.77 6.39 5.11
CA ASN A 133 -4.99 6.95 4.53
C ASN A 133 -5.21 8.43 4.87
N VAL A 134 -4.12 9.19 5.00
CA VAL A 134 -4.15 10.64 5.19
C VAL A 134 -4.12 11.30 3.82
N THR A 135 -5.25 11.91 3.46
CA THR A 135 -5.38 12.63 2.19
C THR A 135 -4.86 14.07 2.34
N PRO A 136 -4.58 14.79 1.23
CA PRO A 136 -4.18 16.19 1.30
C PRO A 136 -5.21 17.09 2.02
N GLU A 137 -6.50 16.78 1.92
CA GLU A 137 -7.59 17.47 2.61
C GLU A 137 -7.49 17.27 4.12
N VAL A 138 -7.33 16.02 4.58
CA VAL A 138 -7.17 15.69 6.00
C VAL A 138 -5.93 16.39 6.58
N LEU A 139 -4.83 16.42 5.82
CA LEU A 139 -3.62 17.12 6.24
C LEU A 139 -3.84 18.64 6.34
N GLY A 140 -4.67 19.20 5.46
CA GLY A 140 -5.11 20.59 5.50
C GLY A 140 -5.86 20.91 6.79
N GLU A 141 -6.81 20.08 7.21
CA GLU A 141 -7.54 20.26 8.48
C GLU A 141 -6.64 20.09 9.71
N LEU A 142 -5.68 19.16 9.66
CA LEU A 142 -4.76 18.91 10.76
C LEU A 142 -3.82 20.07 11.02
N LYS A 143 -3.41 20.81 9.98
CA LYS A 143 -2.52 21.98 10.15
C LYS A 143 -3.18 23.04 11.05
N ASP A 144 -4.49 23.27 10.88
CA ASP A 144 -5.20 24.33 11.58
C ASP A 144 -5.39 23.98 13.08
N LYS A 145 -5.35 22.68 13.42
CA LYS A 145 -5.41 22.20 14.81
C LYS A 145 -4.08 22.28 15.55
N VAL A 146 -2.98 22.59 14.87
CA VAL A 146 -1.65 22.72 15.47
C VAL A 146 -1.09 24.13 15.36
N SER A 147 -1.97 25.13 15.19
CA SER A 147 -1.62 26.55 15.13
C SER A 147 -0.75 27.03 16.30
N ASP A 148 -0.92 26.40 17.46
CA ASP A 148 -0.21 26.73 18.69
C ASP A 148 1.28 26.34 18.65
N ASN A 149 1.68 25.53 17.66
CA ASN A 149 3.07 25.19 17.38
C ASN A 149 3.46 25.69 15.98
N PRO A 150 3.99 26.92 15.86
CA PRO A 150 4.29 27.55 14.57
C PRO A 150 5.23 26.71 13.68
N LEU A 151 6.23 26.06 14.27
CA LEU A 151 7.18 25.24 13.51
C LEU A 151 6.48 24.03 12.87
N LEU A 152 5.62 23.33 13.62
CA LEU A 152 4.86 22.21 13.09
C LEU A 152 3.84 22.66 12.06
N PHE A 153 3.13 23.77 12.32
CA PHE A 153 2.20 24.38 11.38
C PHE A 153 2.86 24.66 10.02
N HIS A 154 4.04 25.30 10.02
CA HIS A 154 4.78 25.58 8.78
C HIS A 154 5.27 24.31 8.07
N LYS A 155 5.75 23.30 8.82
CA LYS A 155 6.09 21.97 8.24
C LYS A 155 4.89 21.35 7.53
N LEU A 156 3.75 21.27 8.21
CA LEU A 156 2.55 20.65 7.64
C LEU A 156 2.00 21.46 6.47
N SER A 157 2.12 22.79 6.50
CA SER A 157 1.73 23.65 5.38
C SER A 157 2.55 23.35 4.13
N ASP A 158 3.87 23.25 4.27
CA ASP A 158 4.76 22.91 3.16
C ASP A 158 4.51 21.48 2.65
N ILE A 159 4.35 20.50 3.55
CA ILE A 159 4.01 19.11 3.17
C ILE A 159 2.67 19.06 2.44
N SER A 160 1.67 19.78 2.92
CA SER A 160 0.33 19.83 2.31
C SER A 160 0.39 20.42 0.91
N LEU A 161 1.16 21.49 0.69
CA LEU A 161 1.34 22.08 -0.64
C LEU A 161 2.00 21.09 -1.62
N ILE A 162 3.09 20.47 -1.19
CA ILE A 162 3.82 19.51 -2.01
C ILE A 162 2.95 18.28 -2.32
N TYR A 163 2.26 17.74 -1.31
CA TYR A 163 1.43 16.55 -1.45
C TYR A 163 0.22 16.79 -2.35
N ASN A 164 -0.47 17.93 -2.22
CA ASN A 164 -1.52 18.35 -3.15
C ASN A 164 -1.01 18.41 -4.59
N SER A 165 0.13 19.08 -4.80
CA SER A 165 0.76 19.19 -6.12
C SER A 165 1.15 17.84 -6.70
N PHE A 166 1.63 16.92 -5.84
CA PHE A 166 1.95 15.56 -6.22
C PHE A 166 0.71 14.79 -6.66
N GLN A 167 -0.36 14.81 -5.86
CA GLN A 167 -1.60 14.10 -6.18
C GLN A 167 -2.22 14.63 -7.49
N ASN A 168 -2.20 15.94 -7.71
CA ASN A 168 -2.68 16.56 -8.94
C ASN A 168 -1.88 16.14 -10.19
N LYS A 169 -0.57 15.92 -10.06
CA LYS A 169 0.27 15.43 -11.17
C LYS A 169 0.07 13.94 -11.43
N VAL A 170 -0.06 13.14 -10.37
CA VAL A 170 -0.29 11.69 -10.46
C VAL A 170 -1.64 11.40 -11.12
N ASN A 171 -2.72 12.07 -10.69
CA ASN A 171 -4.07 11.89 -11.24
C ASN A 171 -4.19 12.16 -12.77
N ARG A 172 -3.18 12.77 -13.41
CA ARG A 172 -3.15 13.06 -14.87
C ARG A 172 -2.60 11.92 -15.73
N GLY A 173 -2.47 10.70 -15.20
CA GLY A 173 -2.13 9.52 -15.99
C GLY A 173 -1.04 8.62 -15.41
N TYR A 174 -0.64 8.81 -14.15
CA TYR A 174 0.29 7.95 -13.43
C TYR A 174 -0.38 7.38 -12.19
N PHE A 175 0.00 6.16 -11.79
CA PHE A 175 -0.50 5.55 -10.57
C PHE A 175 0.66 5.33 -9.59
N ASP A 176 0.50 5.80 -8.35
CA ASP A 176 1.41 5.48 -7.27
C ASP A 176 1.03 4.10 -6.72
N PRO A 177 1.95 3.13 -6.60
CA PRO A 177 1.66 1.82 -6.04
C PRO A 177 1.02 1.85 -4.64
N GLU A 178 1.26 2.91 -3.87
CA GLU A 178 0.62 3.07 -2.54
C GLU A 178 -0.90 3.35 -2.65
N ASP A 179 -1.40 3.72 -3.83
CA ASP A 179 -2.83 3.94 -4.08
C ASP A 179 -3.58 2.64 -4.44
N ASP A 180 -2.86 1.54 -4.74
CA ASP A 180 -3.46 0.28 -5.22
C ASP A 180 -4.49 -0.29 -4.23
N LEU A 181 -4.18 -0.31 -2.94
CA LEU A 181 -5.11 -0.83 -1.92
C LEU A 181 -6.34 0.06 -1.75
N THR A 182 -6.16 1.38 -1.85
CA THR A 182 -7.25 2.34 -1.75
C THR A 182 -8.15 2.27 -2.97
N LEU A 183 -7.58 2.10 -4.16
CA LEU A 183 -8.32 1.89 -5.41
C LEU A 183 -9.12 0.58 -5.35
N TYR A 184 -8.51 -0.50 -4.82
CA TYR A 184 -9.20 -1.77 -4.60
C TYR A 184 -10.46 -1.60 -3.74
N MET A 185 -10.41 -0.78 -2.68
CA MET A 185 -11.59 -0.54 -1.84
C MET A 185 -12.72 0.21 -2.57
N LYS A 186 -12.38 1.05 -3.56
CA LYS A 186 -13.38 1.82 -4.33
C LYS A 186 -14.11 0.97 -5.36
N ILE A 187 -13.42 0.07 -6.07
CA ILE A 187 -14.05 -0.80 -7.08
C ILE A 187 -15.14 -1.68 -6.46
N ARG A 188 -14.97 -2.12 -5.21
CA ARG A 188 -15.97 -2.95 -4.53
C ARG A 188 -17.29 -2.22 -4.21
N ARG A 189 -17.35 -0.89 -4.31
CA ARG A 189 -18.55 -0.09 -3.99
C ARG A 189 -19.44 0.19 -5.21
N GLU A 190 -19.01 -0.17 -6.41
CA GLU A 190 -19.78 -0.09 -7.66
C GLU A 190 -20.28 -1.48 -8.08
#